data_AF-A0AAU0KUG0-F1
#
_entry.id   AF-A0AAU0KUG0-F1
#
_cell.length_a   1.000
_cell.length_b   1.000
_cell.length_c   1.000
_cell.angle_alpha   90.00
_cell.angle_beta   90.00
_cell.angle_gamma   90.00
#
_symmetry.space_group_name_H-M   'P 1'
#
loop_
_entity.id
_entity.type
_entity.pdbx_description
1 polymer ?
#
loop_
_entity_poly.entity_id
_entity_poly.type
_entity_poly.pdbx_seq_one_letter_code
_entity_poly.pdbx_strand_id
1 'polypeptide(L)' 'MAEKWEPYELQFLREVAGQMSGLIISEKLERTHAAIKTMARKKGISLCVQPKNKDPQ' A
#
# COMPACT_ATOMS: atom_id res chain seq x y z
N MET A 1 3.44 2.68 19.27
CA MET A 1 2.20 1.86 19.31
C MET A 1 2.21 0.98 18.06
N ALA A 2 1.98 -0.32 18.19
CA ALA A 2 1.81 -1.17 17.00
C ALA A 2 0.43 -0.83 16.41
N GLU A 3 0.39 -0.20 15.23
CA GLU A 3 -0.85 -0.03 14.48
C GLU A 3 -1.50 -1.40 14.31
N LYS A 4 -2.74 -1.56 14.80
CA LYS A 4 -3.53 -2.77 14.55
C LYS A 4 -3.88 -2.81 13.07
N TRP A 5 -3.51 -3.87 12.39
CA TRP A 5 -3.96 -4.16 11.03
C TRP A 5 -5.11 -5.14 11.12
N GLU A 6 -6.23 -4.77 10.55
CA GLU A 6 -7.38 -5.64 10.46
C GLU A 6 -7.14 -6.72 9.38
N PRO A 7 -7.75 -7.91 9.53
CA PRO A 7 -7.57 -8.99 8.57
C PRO A 7 -7.91 -8.60 7.14
N TYR A 8 -8.96 -7.79 6.93
CA TYR A 8 -9.37 -7.34 5.60
C TYR A 8 -8.33 -6.39 4.99
N GLU A 9 -7.64 -5.56 5.78
CA GLU A 9 -6.61 -4.65 5.26
C GLU A 9 -5.42 -5.43 4.74
N LEU A 10 -5.03 -6.50 5.44
CA LEU A 10 -3.96 -7.40 5.01
C LEU A 10 -4.35 -8.18 3.76
N GLN A 11 -5.60 -8.64 3.70
CA GLN A 11 -6.13 -9.34 2.52
C GLN A 11 -6.17 -8.40 1.31
N PHE A 12 -6.74 -7.22 1.48
CA PHE A 12 -6.78 -6.18 0.46
C PHE A 12 -5.38 -5.83 -0.03
N LEU A 13 -4.44 -5.53 0.88
CA LEU A 13 -3.05 -5.22 0.56
C LEU A 13 -2.41 -6.32 -0.30
N ARG A 14 -2.67 -7.60 0.01
CA ARG A 14 -2.14 -8.73 -0.77
C ARG A 14 -2.75 -8.82 -2.16
N GLU A 15 -4.05 -8.61 -2.28
CA GLU A 15 -4.77 -8.68 -3.56
C GLU A 15 -4.33 -7.57 -4.50
N VAL A 16 -4.23 -6.33 -4.00
CA VAL A 16 -4.00 -5.16 -4.86
C VAL A 16 -2.53 -4.74 -4.99
N ALA A 17 -1.61 -5.25 -4.18
CA ALA A 17 -0.21 -4.83 -4.21
C ALA A 17 0.48 -4.97 -5.57
N GLY A 18 0.08 -5.93 -6.41
CA GLY A 18 0.60 -6.10 -7.78
C GLY A 18 -0.09 -5.24 -8.83
N GLN A 19 -1.27 -4.69 -8.52
CA GLN A 19 -2.13 -3.98 -9.47
C GLN A 19 -2.13 -2.47 -9.22
N MET A 20 -2.06 -2.05 -7.96
CA MET A 20 -2.16 -0.66 -7.52
C MET A 20 -0.87 -0.19 -6.87
N SER A 21 -0.59 1.10 -7.02
CA SER A 21 0.54 1.74 -6.33
C SER A 21 0.25 1.84 -4.83
N GLY A 22 1.31 1.89 -4.02
CA GLY A 22 1.19 2.07 -2.57
C GLY A 22 0.43 3.33 -2.17
N LEU A 23 0.38 4.36 -3.03
CA LEU A 23 -0.40 5.58 -2.82
C LEU A 23 -1.90 5.31 -2.90
N ILE A 24 -2.36 4.68 -3.98
CA ILE A 24 -3.79 4.35 -4.16
C ILE A 24 -4.27 3.41 -3.05
N ILE A 25 -3.42 2.46 -2.66
CA ILE A 25 -3.72 1.54 -1.55
C ILE A 25 -3.84 2.32 -0.24
N SER A 26 -2.98 3.31 -0.02
CA SER A 26 -3.01 4.15 1.17
C SER A 26 -4.28 4.99 1.25
N GLU A 27 -4.77 5.51 0.12
CA GLU A 27 -6.05 6.22 0.06
C GLU A 27 -7.24 5.31 0.35
N LYS A 28 -7.24 4.08 -0.20
CA LYS A 28 -8.32 3.11 0.00
C LYS A 28 -8.40 2.56 1.42
N LEU A 29 -7.26 2.39 2.07
CA LEU A 29 -7.18 1.92 3.46
C LEU A 29 -7.19 3.06 4.47
N GLU A 30 -7.31 4.32 4.02
CA GLU A 30 -7.21 5.52 4.86
C GLU A 30 -5.95 5.52 5.75
N ARG A 31 -4.86 4.97 5.23
CA ARG A 31 -3.56 4.87 5.91
C ARG A 31 -2.52 5.74 5.26
N THR A 32 -1.41 5.95 5.97
CA THR A 32 -0.26 6.62 5.37
C THR A 32 0.47 5.69 4.40
N HIS A 33 0.98 6.26 3.31
CA HIS A 33 1.82 5.52 2.36
C HIS A 33 3.04 4.86 3.03
N ALA A 34 3.59 5.49 4.08
CA ALA A 34 4.67 4.93 4.88
C ALA A 34 4.25 3.66 5.64
N ALA A 35 3.04 3.62 6.19
CA ALA A 35 2.47 2.45 6.85
C ALA A 35 2.29 1.29 5.85
N ILE A 36 1.72 1.57 4.66
CA ILE A 36 1.58 0.59 3.57
C ILE A 36 2.93 0.00 3.20
N LYS A 37 3.96 0.83 2.95
CA LYS A 37 5.30 0.38 2.58
C LYS A 37 5.96 -0.47 3.67
N THR A 38 5.84 -0.04 4.93
CA THR A 38 6.38 -0.77 6.08
C THR A 38 5.73 -2.14 6.21
N MET A 39 4.42 -2.21 6.02
CA MET A 39 3.67 -3.45 6.19
C MET A 39 3.78 -4.40 5.03
N ALA A 40 3.80 -3.88 3.80
CA ALA A 40 4.13 -4.67 2.63
C ALA A 40 5.52 -5.32 2.79
N ARG A 41 6.53 -4.55 3.24
CA ARG A 41 7.87 -5.09 3.55
C ARG A 41 7.83 -6.15 4.65
N LYS A 42 7.12 -5.91 5.76
CA LYS A 42 6.97 -6.88 6.86
C LYS A 42 6.27 -8.17 6.44
N LYS A 43 5.37 -8.10 5.45
CA LYS A 43 4.61 -9.25 4.94
C LYS A 43 5.22 -9.88 3.69
N GLY A 44 6.35 -9.37 3.20
CA GLY A 44 7.00 -9.85 1.98
C GLY A 44 6.18 -9.57 0.71
N ILE A 45 5.33 -8.54 0.74
CA ILE A 45 4.49 -8.13 -0.38
C ILE A 45 5.24 -7.08 -1.19
N SER A 46 5.39 -7.32 -2.49
CA SER A 46 5.97 -6.35 -3.43
C SER A 46 4.89 -5.41 -3.93
N LEU A 47 5.01 -4.12 -3.60
CA LEU A 47 4.11 -3.08 -4.13
C LEU A 47 4.48 -2.74 -5.56
N CYS A 48 3.46 -2.49 -6.39
CA CYS A 48 3.62 -2.03 -7.75
C CYS A 48 4.26 -0.64 -7.72
N VAL A 49 5.47 -0.55 -8.29
CA VAL A 49 6.20 0.71 -8.44
C VAL A 49 5.64 1.39 -9.69
N GLN A 50 4.43 1.92 -9.60
CA GLN A 50 3.96 2.78 -10.68
C GLN A 50 4.84 4.03 -10.65
N PRO A 51 5.48 4.39 -11.77
CA PRO A 51 6.16 5.67 -11.86
C PRO A 51 5.11 6.74 -11.57
N LYS A 52 5.44 7.69 -10.69
CA LYS A 52 4.67 8.93 -10.62
C LYS A 52 4.74 9.51 -12.03
N ASN A 53 3.69 9.36 -12.83
CA ASN A 53 3.59 10.14 -14.05
C ASN A 53 3.74 11.59 -13.59
N LYS A 54 4.81 12.23 -14.04
CA LYS A 54 4.98 13.68 -13.90
C LYS A 54 3.77 14.27 -14.59
N ASP A 55 2.86 14.87 -13.83
CA ASP A 55 1.91 15.83 -14.38
C ASP A 55 2.69 16.81 -15.26
N PRO A 56 2.35 16.96 -16.55
CA PRO A 56 2.88 18.05 -17.35
C PRO A 56 2.28 19.34 -16.80
N GLN A 57 3.05 20.03 -15.97
CA GLN A 57 2.77 21.39 -15.52
C GLN A 57 3.05 22.39 -16.64
#